data_AF-A0A1N7ST96-F1
#
_entry.id   AF-A0A1N7ST96-F1
#
_cell.length_a   1.000
_cell.length_b   1.000
_cell.length_c   1.000
_cell.angle_alpha   90.00
_cell.angle_beta   90.00
_cell.angle_gamma   90.00
#
_symmetry.space_group_name_H-M   'P 1'
#
loop_
_entity.id
_entity.type
_entity.pdbx_description
1 polymer ?
#
loop_
_entity_poly.entity_id
_entity_poly.type
_entity_poly.pdbx_seq_one_letter_code
_entity_poly.pdbx_strand_id
1 'polypeptide(L)'
;MVVMEDCSTAHHWARRFQSLGIEVRLISPHYVTPFVKTNKNYLNDAEAIVQTASRPTMRFVTVKSIEQQDIQAAHRMRAILLRHRTALINGMRGLLGERGLTIARSPEAFKRAMPELLRTSADELTLFCQTPLTELLQHLKAIEERIHLTEVSIQTFMKQSALCKKIAEVPDIGPITATAIVASVGDARQFRNGRHLAAWLGFAPRQYSSGGKPRL
;
A
#
# COMPACT_ATOMS: atom_id res chain seq x y z
N MET A 1 11.61 -28.74 6.69
CA MET A 1 11.03 -27.39 6.90
C MET A 1 11.95 -26.36 6.27
N VAL A 2 11.38 -25.40 5.54
CA VAL A 2 12.08 -24.27 4.92
C VAL A 2 11.62 -22.98 5.59
N VAL A 3 12.56 -22.11 5.96
CA VAL A 3 12.25 -20.79 6.50
C VAL A 3 12.79 -19.73 5.55
N MET A 4 11.97 -18.75 5.22
CA MET A 4 12.33 -17.67 4.30
C MET A 4 11.89 -16.33 4.88
N GLU A 5 12.63 -15.28 4.56
CA GLU A 5 12.15 -13.91 4.75
C GLU A 5 11.03 -13.60 3.74
N ASP A 6 9.99 -12.91 4.18
CA ASP A 6 8.91 -12.41 3.33
C ASP A 6 9.44 -11.29 2.42
N CYS A 7 9.56 -11.62 1.14
CA CYS A 7 10.03 -10.74 0.08
C CYS A 7 9.12 -10.88 -1.16
N SER A 8 9.42 -10.12 -2.22
CA SER A 8 8.60 -10.09 -3.45
C SER A 8 8.36 -11.48 -4.07
N THR A 9 9.31 -12.41 -3.93
CA THR A 9 9.24 -13.76 -4.48
C THR A 9 8.86 -14.84 -3.45
N ALA A 10 8.87 -14.51 -2.16
CA ALA A 10 8.72 -15.48 -1.07
C ALA A 10 7.40 -16.25 -1.14
N HIS A 11 6.28 -15.55 -1.40
CA HIS A 11 4.97 -16.20 -1.52
C HIS A 11 4.89 -17.18 -2.71
N HIS A 12 5.52 -16.85 -3.85
CA HIS A 12 5.56 -17.75 -5.00
C HIS A 12 6.30 -19.04 -4.65
N TRP A 13 7.54 -18.92 -4.15
CA TRP A 13 8.36 -20.07 -3.77
C TRP A 13 7.75 -20.88 -2.63
N ALA A 14 7.15 -20.21 -1.64
CA ALA A 14 6.47 -20.89 -0.55
C ALA A 14 5.35 -21.81 -1.05
N ARG A 15 4.52 -21.35 -2.00
CA ARG A 15 3.50 -22.21 -2.61
C ARG A 15 4.10 -23.36 -3.41
N ARG A 16 5.20 -23.12 -4.14
CA ARG A 16 5.90 -24.18 -4.89
C ARG A 16 6.45 -25.26 -3.95
N PHE A 17 7.14 -24.87 -2.88
CA PHE A 17 7.64 -25.82 -1.88
C PHE A 17 6.50 -26.55 -1.16
N GLN A 18 5.43 -25.85 -0.78
CA GLN A 18 4.24 -26.48 -0.18
C GLN A 18 3.59 -27.52 -1.11
N SER A 19 3.54 -27.27 -2.43
CA SER A 19 3.04 -28.26 -3.39
C SER A 19 3.88 -29.53 -3.50
N LEU A 20 5.13 -29.48 -3.04
CA LEU A 20 6.03 -30.63 -2.91
C LEU A 20 5.96 -31.30 -1.53
N GLY A 21 5.02 -30.88 -0.66
CA GLY A 21 4.89 -31.39 0.71
C GLY A 21 5.89 -30.81 1.71
N ILE A 22 6.62 -29.76 1.34
CA ILE A 22 7.60 -29.12 2.22
C ILE A 22 6.89 -28.07 3.09
N GLU A 23 7.03 -28.21 4.41
CA GLU A 23 6.59 -27.16 5.36
C GLU A 23 7.42 -25.88 5.14
N VAL A 24 6.73 -24.75 4.89
CA VAL A 24 7.35 -23.44 4.70
C VAL A 24 6.86 -22.46 5.76
N ARG A 25 7.79 -21.68 6.32
CA ARG A 25 7.51 -20.59 7.25
C ARG A 25 8.10 -19.28 6.73
N LEU A 26 7.26 -18.26 6.56
CA LEU A 26 7.69 -16.92 6.13
C LEU A 26 7.88 -16.01 7.34
N ILE A 27 8.95 -15.21 7.39
CA ILE A 27 9.24 -14.27 8.47
C ILE A 27 9.23 -12.84 7.93
N SER A 28 8.57 -11.92 8.62
CA SER A 28 8.61 -10.50 8.26
C SER A 28 10.04 -9.94 8.36
N PRO A 29 10.52 -9.13 7.40
CA PRO A 29 11.83 -8.49 7.47
C PRO A 29 12.05 -7.65 8.73
N HIS A 30 10.98 -7.10 9.31
CA HIS A 30 11.05 -6.35 10.58
C HIS A 30 11.56 -7.20 11.75
N TYR A 31 11.30 -8.51 11.74
CA TYR A 31 11.82 -9.42 12.76
C TYR A 31 13.22 -9.93 12.46
N VAL A 32 13.62 -9.97 11.18
CA VAL A 32 14.95 -10.42 10.75
C VAL A 32 16.00 -9.32 10.91
N THR A 33 15.64 -8.07 10.58
CA THR A 33 16.57 -6.92 10.56
C THR A 33 17.42 -6.77 11.83
N PRO A 34 16.88 -6.93 13.07
CA PRO A 34 17.68 -6.83 14.29
C PRO A 34 18.76 -7.90 14.45
N PHE A 35 18.68 -9.00 13.71
CA PHE A 35 19.64 -10.12 13.77
C PHE A 35 20.66 -10.11 12.62
N VAL A 36 20.55 -9.16 11.68
CA VAL A 36 21.51 -9.01 10.58
C VAL A 36 22.80 -8.39 11.12
N LYS A 37 23.92 -9.11 10.98
CA LYS A 37 25.26 -8.62 11.36
C LYS A 37 25.71 -7.49 10.43
N THR A 38 26.63 -6.64 10.90
CA THR A 38 27.09 -5.39 10.26
C THR A 38 27.52 -5.52 8.79
N ASN A 39 28.03 -6.69 8.39
CA ASN A 39 28.39 -6.98 6.99
C ASN A 39 27.28 -7.76 6.29
N LYS A 40 26.49 -7.09 5.45
CA LYS A 40 25.42 -7.75 4.69
C LYS A 40 26.02 -8.73 3.66
N ASN A 41 25.73 -10.02 3.83
CA ASN A 41 26.00 -11.05 2.84
C ASN A 41 24.94 -12.17 2.98
N TYR A 42 24.84 -13.04 1.96
CA TYR A 42 23.82 -14.10 1.93
C TYR A 42 23.91 -15.06 3.12
N LEU A 43 25.11 -15.28 3.67
CA LEU A 43 25.33 -16.17 4.80
C LEU A 43 24.80 -15.56 6.11
N ASN A 44 25.07 -14.29 6.33
CA ASN A 44 24.59 -13.53 7.49
C ASN A 44 23.06 -13.34 7.42
N ASP A 45 22.50 -13.14 6.22
CA ASP A 45 21.05 -13.05 6.02
C ASP A 45 20.38 -14.40 6.36
N ALA A 46 20.95 -15.53 5.90
CA ALA A 46 20.46 -16.86 6.23
C ALA A 46 20.57 -17.17 7.74
N GLU A 47 21.70 -16.80 8.37
CA GLU A 47 21.89 -16.96 9.81
C GLU A 47 20.86 -16.13 10.59
N ALA A 48 20.64 -14.87 10.20
CA ALA A 48 19.64 -14.00 10.82
C ALA A 48 18.23 -14.59 10.72
N ILE A 49 17.86 -15.15 9.56
CA ILE A 49 16.57 -15.83 9.38
C ILE A 49 16.44 -17.02 10.33
N VAL A 50 17.46 -17.88 10.44
CA VAL A 50 17.43 -19.04 11.34
C VAL A 50 17.38 -18.64 12.82
N GLN A 51 18.19 -17.65 13.22
CA GLN A 51 18.18 -17.12 14.59
C GLN A 51 16.83 -16.48 14.96
N THR A 52 16.19 -15.84 13.99
CA THR A 52 14.85 -15.27 14.17
C THR A 52 13.82 -16.39 14.29
N ALA A 53 13.87 -17.38 13.38
CA ALA A 53 12.95 -18.50 13.34
C ALA A 53 12.94 -19.35 14.62
N SER A 54 14.08 -19.45 15.30
CA SER A 54 14.23 -20.26 16.52
C SER A 54 13.63 -19.61 17.78
N ARG A 55 13.20 -18.34 17.72
CA ARG A 55 12.61 -17.65 18.86
C ARG A 55 11.25 -18.29 19.22
N PRO A 56 11.02 -18.69 20.49
CA PRO A 56 9.77 -19.37 20.89
C PRO A 56 8.50 -18.55 20.64
N THR A 57 8.62 -17.21 20.67
CA THR A 57 7.52 -16.28 20.47
C THR A 57 7.41 -15.77 19.02
N MET A 58 8.15 -16.38 18.07
CA MET A 58 8.18 -15.94 16.69
C MET A 58 6.83 -16.10 16.00
N ARG A 59 6.48 -15.12 15.16
CA ARG A 59 5.26 -15.13 14.35
C ARG A 59 5.65 -15.22 12.88
N PHE A 60 4.94 -16.08 12.17
CA PHE A 60 5.16 -16.32 10.75
C PHE A 60 4.07 -15.68 9.92
N VAL A 61 4.45 -15.16 8.76
CA VAL A 61 3.53 -14.62 7.76
C VAL A 61 2.84 -15.77 7.06
N THR A 62 1.52 -15.71 6.96
CA THR A 62 0.75 -16.70 6.21
C THR A 62 1.09 -16.61 4.72
N VAL A 63 1.30 -17.76 4.07
CA VAL A 63 1.49 -17.82 2.62
C VAL A 63 0.20 -17.41 1.94
N LYS A 64 0.24 -16.31 1.18
CA LYS A 64 -0.93 -15.80 0.47
C LYS A 64 -1.30 -16.72 -0.69
N SER A 65 -2.61 -16.85 -0.94
CA SER A 65 -3.12 -17.42 -2.19
C SER A 65 -2.82 -16.50 -3.37
N ILE A 66 -2.98 -17.00 -4.59
CA ILE A 66 -2.83 -16.21 -5.82
C ILE A 66 -3.86 -15.07 -5.82
N GLU A 67 -5.13 -15.38 -5.56
CA GLU A 67 -6.20 -14.38 -5.49
C GLU A 67 -5.91 -13.27 -4.47
N GLN A 68 -5.35 -13.62 -3.30
CA GLN A 68 -4.92 -12.63 -2.30
C GLN A 68 -3.79 -11.74 -2.80
N GLN A 69 -2.83 -12.28 -3.56
CA GLN A 69 -1.78 -11.48 -4.18
C GLN A 69 -2.32 -10.57 -5.28
N ASP A 70 -3.32 -11.03 -6.06
CA ASP A 70 -3.93 -10.25 -7.13
C ASP A 70 -4.68 -9.04 -6.57
N ILE A 71 -5.50 -9.23 -5.53
CA ILE A 71 -6.18 -8.11 -4.88
C ILE A 71 -5.18 -7.18 -4.17
N GLN A 72 -4.11 -7.73 -3.58
CA GLN A 72 -3.03 -6.91 -3.02
C GLN A 72 -2.32 -6.06 -4.09
N ALA A 73 -2.10 -6.63 -5.28
CA ALA A 73 -1.53 -5.93 -6.41
C ALA A 73 -2.46 -4.79 -6.89
N ALA A 74 -3.77 -5.03 -6.96
CA ALA A 74 -4.75 -4.00 -7.28
C ALA A 74 -4.69 -2.80 -6.33
N HIS A 75 -4.61 -3.05 -5.01
CA HIS A 75 -4.42 -2.00 -4.00
C HIS A 75 -3.11 -1.23 -4.18
N ARG A 76 -2.00 -1.93 -4.49
CA ARG A 76 -0.71 -1.29 -4.76
C ARG A 76 -0.75 -0.42 -6.01
N MET A 77 -1.37 -0.89 -7.10
CA MET A 77 -1.55 -0.13 -8.33
C MET A 77 -2.36 1.14 -8.08
N ARG A 78 -3.49 1.03 -7.36
CA ARG A 78 -4.28 2.19 -6.93
C ARG A 78 -3.44 3.21 -6.16
N ALA A 79 -2.65 2.74 -5.18
CA ALA A 79 -1.79 3.61 -4.39
C ALA A 79 -0.70 4.32 -5.22
N ILE A 80 -0.10 3.63 -6.21
CA ILE A 80 0.86 4.24 -7.15
C ILE A 80 0.18 5.36 -7.95
N LEU A 81 -0.98 5.07 -8.54
CA LEU A 81 -1.71 6.04 -9.35
C LEU A 81 -2.15 7.27 -8.55
N LEU A 82 -2.61 7.08 -7.31
CA LEU A 82 -2.97 8.18 -6.42
C LEU A 82 -1.77 9.09 -6.09
N ARG A 83 -0.59 8.51 -5.88
CA ARG A 83 0.64 9.28 -5.69
C ARG A 83 1.00 10.05 -6.95
N HIS A 84 0.93 9.43 -8.12
CA HIS A 84 1.21 10.09 -9.40
C HIS A 84 0.25 11.26 -9.65
N ARG A 85 -1.06 11.07 -9.46
CA ARG A 85 -2.06 12.13 -9.53
C ARG A 85 -1.69 13.32 -8.63
N THR A 86 -1.33 13.04 -7.38
CA THR A 86 -0.98 14.07 -6.40
C THR A 86 0.29 14.81 -6.80
N ALA A 87 1.33 14.08 -7.24
CA ALA A 87 2.58 14.65 -7.70
C ALA A 87 2.39 15.56 -8.92
N LEU A 88 1.57 15.15 -9.90
CA LEU A 88 1.26 15.96 -11.08
C LEU A 88 0.54 17.25 -10.71
N ILE A 89 -0.50 17.17 -9.87
CA ILE A 89 -1.25 18.34 -9.42
C ILE A 89 -0.31 19.31 -8.68
N ASN A 90 0.53 18.80 -7.78
CA ASN A 90 1.45 19.64 -7.02
C ASN A 90 2.54 20.25 -7.91
N GLY A 91 3.06 19.51 -8.88
CA GLY A 91 4.03 20.01 -9.86
C GLY A 91 3.44 21.14 -10.70
N MET A 92 2.24 20.96 -11.26
CA MET A 92 1.56 22.01 -12.01
C MET A 92 1.24 23.23 -11.13
N ARG A 93 0.81 23.05 -9.88
CA ARG A 93 0.63 24.18 -8.95
C ARG A 93 1.93 24.93 -8.68
N GLY A 94 3.06 24.24 -8.54
CA GLY A 94 4.37 24.87 -8.37
C GLY A 94 4.70 25.79 -9.54
N LEU A 95 4.58 25.28 -10.77
CA LEU A 95 4.83 26.04 -12.01
C LEU A 95 3.92 27.27 -12.18
N LEU A 96 2.67 27.14 -11.75
CA LEU A 96 1.71 28.26 -11.75
C LEU A 96 2.04 29.28 -10.66
N GLY A 97 2.47 28.82 -9.49
CA GLY A 97 2.90 29.68 -8.38
C GLY A 97 4.11 30.55 -8.72
N GLU A 98 5.06 30.04 -9.52
CA GLU A 98 6.19 30.84 -10.05
C GLU A 98 5.73 32.05 -10.88
N ARG A 99 4.50 32.02 -11.39
CA ARG A 99 3.87 33.08 -12.21
C ARG A 99 2.80 33.86 -11.45
N GLY A 100 2.74 33.70 -10.12
CA GLY A 100 1.74 34.37 -9.28
C GLY A 100 0.33 33.76 -9.33
N LEU A 101 0.11 32.68 -10.10
CA LEU A 101 -1.19 32.05 -10.26
C LEU A 101 -1.43 31.04 -9.12
N THR A 102 -2.29 31.39 -8.17
CA THR A 102 -2.57 30.57 -6.98
C THR A 102 -3.89 29.81 -7.12
N ILE A 103 -3.88 28.51 -6.82
CA ILE A 103 -5.07 27.65 -6.82
C ILE A 103 -5.24 26.97 -5.46
N ALA A 104 -6.49 26.83 -5.00
CA ALA A 104 -6.82 26.07 -3.79
C ALA A 104 -6.30 24.62 -3.82
N ARG A 105 -6.00 24.07 -2.64
CA ARG A 105 -5.24 22.81 -2.46
C ARG A 105 -6.00 21.53 -2.87
N SER A 106 -7.33 21.54 -2.97
CA SER A 106 -8.09 20.34 -3.34
C SER A 106 -7.90 19.98 -4.84
N PRO A 107 -7.74 18.69 -5.20
CA PRO A 107 -7.72 18.23 -6.59
C PRO A 107 -8.90 18.74 -7.43
N GLU A 108 -10.10 18.81 -6.84
CA GLU A 108 -11.33 19.24 -7.50
C GLU A 108 -11.28 20.73 -7.84
N ALA A 109 -10.80 21.57 -6.92
CA ALA A 109 -10.57 23.00 -7.21
C ALA A 109 -9.51 23.19 -8.29
N PHE A 110 -8.44 22.39 -8.29
CA PHE A 110 -7.44 22.42 -9.36
C PHE A 110 -8.06 22.14 -10.72
N LYS A 111 -8.78 21.03 -10.86
CA LYS A 111 -9.42 20.66 -12.12
C LYS A 111 -10.44 21.69 -12.62
N ARG A 112 -11.14 22.38 -11.71
CA ARG A 112 -12.07 23.45 -12.08
C ARG A 112 -11.37 24.73 -12.53
N ALA A 113 -10.27 25.10 -11.91
CA ALA A 113 -9.57 26.36 -12.21
C ALA A 113 -8.73 26.30 -13.49
N MET A 114 -8.15 25.14 -13.81
CA MET A 114 -7.17 25.01 -14.89
C MET A 114 -7.69 25.40 -16.30
N PRO A 115 -8.90 25.00 -16.74
CA PRO A 115 -9.40 25.40 -18.05
C PRO A 115 -9.54 26.92 -18.18
N GLU A 116 -9.96 27.59 -17.11
CA GLU A 116 -10.14 29.05 -17.12
C GLU A 116 -8.79 29.77 -17.10
N LEU A 117 -7.85 29.32 -16.26
CA LEU A 117 -6.50 29.89 -16.20
C LEU A 117 -5.76 29.82 -17.54
N LEU A 118 -5.88 28.69 -18.25
CA LEU A 118 -5.28 28.56 -19.59
C LEU A 118 -5.91 29.52 -20.62
N ARG A 119 -7.15 29.96 -20.39
CA ARG A 119 -7.88 30.89 -21.29
C ARG A 119 -7.60 32.36 -20.95
N THR A 120 -7.44 32.70 -19.67
CA THR A 120 -7.42 34.10 -19.21
C THR A 120 -6.03 34.62 -18.88
N SER A 121 -5.05 33.76 -18.60
CA SER A 121 -3.72 34.17 -18.13
C SER A 121 -2.69 34.25 -19.25
N ALA A 122 -3.03 34.91 -20.36
CA ALA A 122 -2.15 35.02 -21.53
C ALA A 122 -0.88 35.83 -21.23
N ASP A 123 -0.96 36.79 -20.30
CA ASP A 123 0.15 37.64 -19.89
C ASP A 123 1.15 36.88 -18.99
N GLU A 124 0.68 35.93 -18.19
CA GLU A 124 1.51 35.12 -17.30
C GLU A 124 1.95 33.78 -17.90
N LEU A 125 1.15 33.20 -18.81
CA LEU A 125 1.39 31.90 -19.45
C LEU A 125 1.49 32.05 -20.96
N THR A 126 2.72 32.06 -21.47
CA THR A 126 2.98 31.99 -22.91
C THR A 126 2.47 30.67 -23.50
N LEU A 127 2.20 30.65 -24.81
CA LEU A 127 1.81 29.42 -25.53
C LEU A 127 2.80 28.26 -25.34
N PHE A 128 4.09 28.57 -25.19
CA PHE A 128 5.13 27.58 -24.89
C PHE A 128 4.90 26.87 -23.54
N CYS A 129 4.38 27.57 -22.53
CA CYS A 129 4.06 26.98 -21.22
C CYS A 129 2.66 26.34 -21.21
N GLN A 130 1.69 26.92 -21.92
CA GLN A 130 0.33 26.38 -21.99
C GLN A 130 0.26 24.99 -22.63
N THR A 131 1.09 24.74 -23.64
CA THR A 131 1.13 23.45 -24.36
C THR A 131 1.47 22.27 -23.43
N PRO A 132 2.63 22.23 -22.75
CA PRO A 132 2.96 21.15 -21.82
C PRO A 132 2.00 21.08 -20.62
N LEU A 133 1.46 22.21 -20.13
CA LEU A 133 0.44 22.18 -19.08
C LEU A 133 -0.84 21.48 -19.54
N THR A 134 -1.25 21.70 -20.79
CA THR A 134 -2.41 21.03 -21.39
C THR A 134 -2.17 19.52 -21.51
N GLU A 135 -0.98 19.09 -21.93
CA GLU A 135 -0.59 17.67 -21.96
C GLU A 135 -0.62 17.04 -20.55
N LEU A 136 -0.09 17.74 -19.54
CA LEU A 136 -0.14 17.26 -18.15
C LEU A 136 -1.58 17.15 -17.62
N LEU A 137 -2.49 18.03 -18.05
CA LEU A 137 -3.92 17.92 -17.71
C LEU A 137 -4.58 16.71 -18.37
N GLN A 138 -4.24 16.40 -19.63
CA GLN A 138 -4.72 15.19 -20.29
C GLN A 138 -4.19 13.93 -19.59
N HIS A 139 -2.90 13.93 -19.23
CA HIS A 139 -2.29 12.85 -18.48
C HIS A 139 -2.93 12.66 -17.09
N LEU A 140 -3.25 13.76 -16.41
CA LEU A 140 -3.99 13.74 -15.14
C LEU A 140 -5.36 13.06 -15.31
N LYS A 141 -6.12 13.40 -16.36
CA LYS A 141 -7.41 12.77 -16.66
C LYS A 141 -7.25 11.26 -16.89
N ALA A 142 -6.25 10.84 -17.65
CA ALA A 142 -5.97 9.43 -17.91
C ALA A 142 -5.62 8.64 -16.64
N ILE A 143 -4.85 9.25 -15.73
CA ILE A 143 -4.56 8.66 -14.42
C ILE A 143 -5.82 8.53 -13.57
N GLU A 144 -6.67 9.57 -13.54
CA GLU A 144 -7.93 9.52 -12.79
C GLU A 144 -8.87 8.43 -13.30
N GLU A 145 -8.97 8.26 -14.62
CA GLU A 145 -9.73 7.17 -15.22
C GLU A 145 -9.16 5.80 -14.80
N ARG A 146 -7.83 5.64 -14.83
CA ARG A 146 -7.19 4.38 -14.41
C ARG A 146 -7.41 4.10 -12.92
N ILE A 147 -7.42 5.12 -12.06
CA ILE A 147 -7.78 4.98 -10.65
C ILE A 147 -9.20 4.44 -10.53
N HIS A 148 -10.15 5.06 -11.24
CA HIS A 148 -11.55 4.64 -11.21
C HIS A 148 -11.73 3.18 -11.65
N LEU A 149 -11.14 2.79 -12.78
CA LEU A 149 -11.19 1.40 -13.27
C LEU A 149 -10.59 0.40 -12.27
N THR A 150 -9.52 0.79 -11.58
CA THR A 150 -8.91 -0.04 -10.54
C THR A 150 -9.83 -0.18 -9.33
N GLU A 151 -10.49 0.90 -8.91
CA GLU A 151 -11.48 0.88 -7.83
C GLU A 151 -12.70 0.03 -8.17
N VAL A 152 -13.19 0.08 -9.41
CA VAL A 152 -14.27 -0.79 -9.91
C VAL A 152 -13.87 -2.27 -9.86
N SER A 153 -12.63 -2.59 -10.23
CA SER A 153 -12.09 -3.95 -10.13
C SER A 153 -12.06 -4.44 -8.67
N ILE A 154 -11.61 -3.59 -7.74
CA ILE A 154 -11.59 -3.90 -6.30
C ILE A 154 -13.02 -4.10 -5.76
N GLN A 155 -13.98 -3.28 -6.17
CA GLN A 155 -15.38 -3.43 -5.79
C GLN A 155 -15.99 -4.71 -6.36
N THR A 156 -15.63 -5.10 -7.58
CA THR A 156 -16.09 -6.35 -8.20
C THR A 156 -15.58 -7.56 -7.41
N PHE A 157 -14.30 -7.56 -7.04
CA PHE A 157 -13.73 -8.59 -6.16
C PHE A 157 -14.46 -8.66 -4.81
N MET A 158 -14.74 -7.50 -4.19
CA MET A 158 -15.50 -7.43 -2.94
C MET A 158 -16.87 -8.10 -3.06
N LYS A 159 -17.61 -7.86 -4.16
CA LYS A 159 -18.94 -8.46 -4.42
C LYS A 159 -18.89 -9.98 -4.60
N GLN A 160 -17.76 -10.55 -4.98
CA GLN A 160 -17.58 -12.00 -5.16
C GLN A 160 -17.09 -12.68 -3.88
N SER A 161 -16.38 -11.96 -3.01
CA SER A 161 -15.80 -12.52 -1.79
C SER A 161 -16.78 -12.49 -0.60
N ALA A 162 -17.23 -13.66 -0.16
CA ALA A 162 -18.06 -13.79 1.06
C ALA A 162 -17.36 -13.25 2.32
N LEU A 163 -16.03 -13.40 2.41
CA LEU A 163 -15.24 -12.86 3.51
C LEU A 163 -15.21 -11.32 3.48
N CYS A 164 -15.04 -10.72 2.31
CA CYS A 164 -15.06 -9.26 2.19
C CYS A 164 -16.43 -8.67 2.55
N LYS A 165 -17.52 -9.35 2.17
CA LYS A 165 -18.89 -8.94 2.55
C LYS A 165 -19.07 -8.91 4.06
N LYS A 166 -18.68 -9.99 4.76
CA LYS A 166 -18.73 -10.06 6.23
C LYS A 166 -17.91 -8.96 6.90
N ILE A 167 -16.73 -8.64 6.36
CA ILE A 167 -15.88 -7.58 6.92
C ILE A 167 -16.50 -6.20 6.68
N ALA A 168 -17.15 -5.98 5.54
CA ALA A 168 -17.80 -4.72 5.20
C ALA A 168 -19.13 -4.47 5.95
N GLU A 169 -19.68 -5.46 6.65
CA GLU A 169 -20.83 -5.27 7.58
C GLU A 169 -20.44 -4.48 8.82
N VAL A 170 -19.14 -4.38 9.13
CA VAL A 170 -18.65 -3.55 10.24
C VAL A 170 -18.84 -2.08 9.88
N PRO A 171 -19.41 -1.26 10.79
CA PRO A 171 -19.55 0.19 10.56
C PRO A 171 -18.23 0.82 10.13
N ASP A 172 -18.32 1.75 9.17
CA ASP A 172 -17.19 2.50 8.60
C ASP A 172 -16.15 1.69 7.80
N ILE A 173 -16.35 0.38 7.62
CA ILE A 173 -15.49 -0.45 6.77
C ILE A 173 -16.04 -0.53 5.34
N GLY A 174 -15.56 0.35 4.47
CA GLY A 174 -15.89 0.33 3.05
C GLY A 174 -15.17 -0.77 2.23
N PRO A 175 -15.54 -0.94 0.94
CA PRO A 175 -14.99 -1.98 0.06
C PRO A 175 -13.45 -1.97 -0.07
N ILE A 176 -12.84 -0.78 -0.12
CA ILE A 176 -11.38 -0.63 -0.20
C ILE A 176 -10.72 -1.20 1.05
N THR A 177 -11.21 -0.84 2.23
CA THR A 177 -10.66 -1.31 3.51
C THR A 177 -10.92 -2.80 3.70
N ALA A 178 -12.13 -3.28 3.42
CA ALA A 178 -12.48 -4.69 3.57
C ALA A 178 -11.59 -5.60 2.72
N THR A 179 -11.43 -5.27 1.44
CA THR A 179 -10.58 -6.05 0.52
C THR A 179 -9.10 -5.95 0.87
N ALA A 180 -8.62 -4.79 1.35
CA ALA A 180 -7.24 -4.63 1.82
C ALA A 180 -6.94 -5.51 3.05
N ILE A 181 -7.90 -5.63 3.98
CA ILE A 181 -7.79 -6.54 5.13
C ILE A 181 -7.66 -7.98 4.64
N VAL A 182 -8.55 -8.44 3.76
CA VAL A 182 -8.50 -9.82 3.21
C VAL A 182 -7.20 -10.09 2.46
N ALA A 183 -6.73 -9.12 1.67
CA ALA A 183 -5.47 -9.19 0.93
C ALA A 183 -4.24 -9.34 1.84
N SER A 184 -4.28 -8.70 3.01
CA SER A 184 -3.11 -8.53 3.88
C SER A 184 -3.03 -9.59 4.97
N VAL A 185 -4.18 -9.94 5.57
CA VAL A 185 -4.26 -10.77 6.77
C VAL A 185 -4.08 -12.26 6.46
N GLY A 186 -4.51 -12.76 5.31
CA GLY A 186 -4.45 -14.20 5.06
C GLY A 186 -5.42 -14.96 5.97
N ASP A 187 -4.89 -15.82 6.86
CA ASP A 187 -5.66 -16.51 7.88
C ASP A 187 -5.71 -15.70 9.18
N ALA A 188 -6.89 -15.20 9.56
CA ALA A 188 -7.08 -14.44 10.79
C ALA A 188 -6.84 -15.24 12.07
N ARG A 189 -6.85 -16.58 12.01
CA ARG A 189 -6.59 -17.46 13.18
C ARG A 189 -5.15 -17.39 13.68
N GLN A 190 -4.23 -16.81 12.91
CA GLN A 190 -2.87 -16.54 13.39
C GLN A 190 -2.84 -15.48 14.52
N PHE A 191 -3.94 -14.72 14.70
CA PHE A 191 -4.06 -13.74 15.76
C PHE A 191 -4.84 -14.32 16.94
N ARG A 192 -4.30 -14.15 18.14
CA ARG A 192 -4.94 -14.63 19.39
C ARG A 192 -6.34 -14.05 19.61
N ASN A 193 -6.57 -12.81 19.18
CA ASN A 193 -7.86 -12.13 19.26
C ASN A 193 -7.87 -10.90 18.32
N GLY A 194 -9.04 -10.24 18.20
CA GLY A 194 -9.21 -9.05 17.38
C GLY A 194 -8.32 -7.86 17.76
N ARG A 195 -7.92 -7.72 19.03
CA ARG A 195 -6.98 -6.65 19.45
C ARG A 195 -5.58 -6.86 18.86
N HIS A 196 -5.12 -8.10 18.80
CA HIS A 196 -3.84 -8.42 18.15
C HIS A 196 -3.88 -8.18 16.64
N LEU A 197 -5.01 -8.46 15.99
CA LEU A 197 -5.20 -8.13 14.58
C LEU A 197 -5.22 -6.60 14.37
N ALA A 198 -5.96 -5.85 15.19
CA ALA A 198 -6.02 -4.40 15.13
C ALA A 198 -4.64 -3.75 15.33
N ALA A 199 -3.86 -4.23 16.31
CA ALA A 199 -2.49 -3.78 16.53
C ALA A 199 -1.58 -4.07 15.32
N TRP A 200 -1.73 -5.23 14.68
CA TRP A 200 -0.97 -5.59 13.48
C TRP A 200 -1.34 -4.73 12.26
N LEU A 201 -2.62 -4.41 12.10
CA LEU A 201 -3.11 -3.48 11.07
C LEU A 201 -2.74 -2.00 11.35
N GLY A 202 -2.16 -1.71 12.51
CA GLY A 202 -1.76 -0.35 12.91
C GLY A 202 -2.89 0.50 13.51
N PHE A 203 -4.01 -0.13 13.90
CA PHE A 203 -5.13 0.54 14.58
C PHE A 203 -4.92 0.71 16.10
N ALA A 204 -3.88 0.11 16.68
CA ALA A 204 -3.55 0.33 18.08
C ALA A 204 -2.76 1.65 18.25
N PRO A 205 -3.04 2.44 19.31
CA PRO A 205 -2.21 3.59 19.66
C PRO A 205 -0.75 3.19 19.80
N ARG A 206 0.16 4.03 19.29
CA ARG A 206 1.61 3.82 19.47
C ARG A 206 1.95 4.04 20.94
N GLN A 207 2.18 2.96 21.67
CA GLN A 207 2.64 3.02 23.05
C GLN A 207 4.13 3.38 23.09
N TYR A 208 4.44 4.61 23.50
CA TYR A 208 5.79 4.99 23.92
C TYR A 208 5.90 4.75 25.42
N SER A 209 6.60 3.68 25.84
CA SER A 209 7.00 3.52 27.24
C SER A 209 8.51 3.66 27.35
N SER A 210 8.98 4.81 27.82
CA SER A 210 10.30 4.93 28.45
C SER A 210 10.09 5.01 29.97
N GLY A 211 10.90 4.28 30.74
CA GLY A 211 10.90 4.38 32.21
C GLY A 211 9.66 3.82 32.93
N GLY A 212 9.00 2.78 32.40
CA GLY A 212 7.98 2.03 33.15
C GLY A 212 6.61 2.71 33.31
N LYS A 213 6.36 3.85 32.66
CA LYS A 213 5.03 4.48 32.63
C LYS A 213 4.42 4.39 31.23
N PRO A 214 3.32 3.64 31.03
CA PRO A 214 2.62 3.62 29.75
C PRO A 214 1.86 4.94 29.54
N ARG A 215 2.13 5.63 28.42
CA ARG A 215 1.22 6.63 27.86
C ARG A 215 0.55 6.02 26.62
N LEU A 216 -0.78 5.96 26.65
CA LEU A 216 -1.63 5.53 25.53
C LEU A 216 -1.83 6.68 24.55
#